data_AF-A0A7G5IEL2-F1
#
_entry.id   AF-A0A7G5IEL2-F1
#
_cell.length_a   1.000
_cell.length_b   1.000
_cell.length_c   1.000
_cell.angle_alpha   90.00
_cell.angle_beta   90.00
_cell.angle_gamma   90.00
#
_symmetry.space_group_name_H-M   'P 1'
#
loop_
_entity.id
_entity.type
_entity.pdbx_description
1 polymer ?
#
loop_
_entity_poly.entity_id
_entity_poly.type
_entity_poly.pdbx_seq_one_letter_code
_entity_poly.pdbx_strand_id
1 'polypeptide(L)'
;MPGIDQLRLIGPADAGARRLLARFPFIEFTSGRRNVAEQADAMASNIVARRDWILRTYSDTAERAALQGWVDSHPDAIRRPEIARGLARVMANWDDGQKGRLSKHFSGQAFDVRPLVNSPAASAIKAEIRALDGLVKFLEKEGGLVRWHAQFA
;
A
#
# COMPACT_ATOMS: atom_id res chain seq x y z
N MET A 1 -9.25 15.55 1.55
CA MET A 1 -7.95 14.87 1.42
C MET A 1 -7.40 14.65 2.82
N PRO A 2 -6.78 13.50 3.13
CA PRO A 2 -6.15 13.34 4.42
C PRO A 2 -5.03 14.38 4.56
N GLY A 3 -5.04 15.14 5.66
CA GLY A 3 -3.85 15.89 6.03
C GLY A 3 -2.69 14.93 6.27
N ILE A 4 -1.44 15.38 6.08
CA ILE A 4 -0.27 14.51 6.20
C ILE A 4 -0.21 13.76 7.53
N ASP A 5 -0.69 14.38 8.61
CA ASP A 5 -0.74 13.77 9.95
C ASP A 5 -1.73 12.58 10.02
N GLN A 6 -2.77 12.58 9.19
CA GLN A 6 -3.73 11.48 9.09
C GLN A 6 -3.12 10.24 8.40
N LEU A 7 -1.99 10.39 7.70
CA LEU A 7 -1.26 9.28 7.12
C LEU A 7 -0.53 8.45 8.18
N ARG A 8 -0.33 8.97 9.40
CA ARG A 8 0.33 8.28 10.54
C ARG A 8 1.66 7.63 10.14
N LEU A 9 2.43 8.32 9.29
CA LEU A 9 3.73 7.87 8.81
C LEU A 9 4.77 7.99 9.92
N ILE A 10 5.87 7.25 9.79
CA ILE A 10 6.97 7.29 10.76
C ILE A 10 8.31 7.56 10.07
N GLY A 11 9.23 8.17 10.83
CA GLY A 11 10.63 8.31 10.44
C GLY A 11 10.82 8.89 9.03
N PRO A 12 11.64 8.26 8.17
CA PRO A 12 11.91 8.74 6.81
C PRO A 12 10.65 8.90 5.94
N ALA A 13 9.62 8.08 6.16
CA ALA A 13 8.39 8.16 5.35
C ALA A 13 7.62 9.47 5.64
N ASP A 14 7.51 9.87 6.91
CA ASP A 14 6.88 11.15 7.29
C ASP A 14 7.67 12.34 6.76
N ALA A 15 8.99 12.34 6.97
CA ALA A 15 9.88 13.39 6.47
C ALA A 15 9.81 13.52 4.94
N GLY A 16 9.83 12.38 4.23
CA GLY A 16 9.73 12.33 2.78
C GLY A 16 8.38 12.84 2.26
N ALA A 17 7.27 12.46 2.90
CA ALA A 17 5.95 12.96 2.55
C ALA A 17 5.83 14.48 2.77
N ARG A 18 6.38 15.02 3.87
CA ARG A 18 6.34 16.47 4.17
C ARG A 18 7.15 17.26 3.16
N ARG A 19 8.34 16.77 2.81
CA ARG A 19 9.20 17.36 1.78
C ARG A 19 8.50 17.38 0.42
N LEU A 20 7.87 16.26 0.04
CA LEU A 20 7.16 16.16 -1.24
C LEU A 20 5.97 17.14 -1.30
N LEU A 21 5.20 17.25 -0.21
CA LEU A 21 4.06 18.17 -0.12
C LEU A 21 4.50 19.64 -0.13
N ALA A 22 5.62 19.97 0.53
CA ALA A 22 6.17 21.32 0.52
C ALA A 22 6.61 21.75 -0.89
N ARG A 23 7.19 20.82 -1.67
CA ARG A 23 7.63 21.08 -3.05
C ARG A 23 6.47 21.06 -4.06
N PHE A 24 5.49 20.21 -3.84
CA PHE A 24 4.34 20.02 -4.73
C PHE A 24 3.03 20.04 -3.92
N PRO A 25 2.53 21.22 -3.51
CA PRO A 25 1.39 21.33 -2.59
C PRO A 25 0.06 20.81 -3.15
N PHE A 26 0.01 20.53 -4.45
CA PHE A 26 -1.17 20.00 -5.15
C PHE A 26 -1.19 18.47 -5.25
N ILE A 27 -0.16 17.75 -4.77
CA ILE A 27 -0.19 16.29 -4.78
C ILE A 27 -1.21 15.76 -3.77
N GLU A 28 -1.70 14.56 -4.04
CA GLU A 28 -2.62 13.88 -3.14
C GLU A 28 -2.01 12.57 -2.66
N PHE A 29 -1.91 12.41 -1.35
CA PHE A 29 -1.64 11.11 -0.76
C PHE A 29 -2.94 10.31 -0.73
N THR A 30 -2.93 9.14 -1.36
CA THR A 30 -4.09 8.24 -1.39
C THR A 30 -4.05 7.20 -0.27
N SER A 31 -2.88 6.96 0.33
CA SER A 31 -2.75 6.11 1.50
C SER A 31 -1.45 6.35 2.27
N GLY A 32 -1.45 5.96 3.55
CA GLY A 32 -0.30 5.98 4.45
C GLY A 32 -0.29 4.71 5.30
N ARG A 33 -0.09 4.84 6.62
CA ARG A 33 -0.19 3.70 7.53
C ARG A 33 -1.60 3.11 7.53
N ARG A 34 -1.68 1.77 7.41
CA ARG A 34 -2.93 1.02 7.44
C ARG A 34 -3.03 0.13 8.66
N ASN A 35 -4.22 0.07 9.24
CA ASN A 35 -4.61 -0.99 10.16
C ASN A 35 -5.07 -2.24 9.39
N VAL A 36 -5.43 -3.30 10.12
CA VAL A 36 -5.86 -4.59 9.52
C VAL A 36 -7.07 -4.44 8.61
N ALA A 37 -8.07 -3.65 9.01
CA ALA A 37 -9.28 -3.45 8.23
C ALA A 37 -9.00 -2.69 6.93
N GLU A 38 -8.20 -1.61 7.01
CA GLU A 38 -7.78 -0.80 5.87
C GLU A 38 -6.94 -1.62 4.88
N GLN A 39 -6.01 -2.44 5.39
CA GLN A 39 -5.20 -3.32 4.54
C GLN A 39 -6.06 -4.40 3.87
N ALA A 40 -6.97 -5.04 4.62
CA ALA A 40 -7.84 -6.08 4.08
C ALA A 40 -8.77 -5.52 2.99
N ASP A 41 -9.32 -4.33 3.21
CA ASP A 41 -10.20 -3.64 2.26
C ASP A 41 -9.46 -3.21 0.97
N ALA A 42 -8.20 -2.80 1.10
CA ALA A 42 -7.33 -2.46 -0.03
C ALA A 42 -6.94 -3.70 -0.85
N MET A 43 -6.71 -4.85 -0.21
CA MET A 43 -6.48 -6.12 -0.90
C MET A 43 -7.75 -6.61 -1.60
N ALA A 44 -8.87 -6.61 -0.88
CA ALA A 44 -10.16 -7.08 -1.37
C ALA A 44 -10.62 -6.32 -2.62
N SER A 45 -10.35 -5.02 -2.74
CA SER A 45 -10.71 -4.23 -3.92
C SER A 45 -10.08 -4.75 -5.21
N ASN A 46 -8.90 -5.37 -5.12
CA ASN A 46 -8.18 -5.92 -6.28
C ASN A 46 -8.56 -7.39 -6.51
N ILE A 47 -8.80 -8.15 -5.43
CA ILE A 47 -9.14 -9.58 -5.48
C ILE A 47 -10.50 -9.83 -6.16
N VAL A 48 -11.46 -8.91 -6.02
CA VAL A 48 -12.75 -9.00 -6.73
C VAL A 48 -12.56 -9.06 -8.25
N ALA A 49 -11.57 -8.33 -8.79
CA ALA A 49 -11.26 -8.33 -10.23
C ALA A 49 -10.28 -9.44 -10.63
N ARG A 50 -9.41 -9.89 -9.71
CA ARG A 50 -8.35 -10.86 -9.99
C ARG A 50 -8.04 -11.71 -8.74
N ARG A 51 -8.50 -12.96 -8.71
CA ARG A 51 -8.39 -13.85 -7.54
C ARG A 51 -6.95 -14.16 -7.10
N ASP A 52 -5.99 -14.22 -8.04
CA ASP A 52 -4.57 -14.48 -7.79
C ASP A 52 -3.76 -13.20 -7.49
N TRP A 53 -4.43 -12.06 -7.25
CA TRP A 53 -3.76 -10.76 -7.13
C TRP A 53 -2.73 -10.70 -6.00
N ILE A 54 -2.94 -11.41 -4.89
CA ILE A 54 -1.99 -11.46 -3.75
C ILE A 54 -0.67 -12.09 -4.20
N LEU A 55 -0.71 -13.21 -4.92
CA LEU A 55 0.50 -13.89 -5.44
C LEU A 55 1.34 -13.02 -6.35
N ARG A 56 0.69 -12.17 -7.15
CA ARG A 56 1.35 -11.29 -8.13
C ARG A 56 1.90 -10.01 -7.53
N THR A 57 1.46 -9.65 -6.31
CA THR A 57 1.75 -8.34 -5.72
C THR A 57 2.73 -8.43 -4.56
N TYR A 58 2.57 -9.43 -3.69
CA TYR A 58 3.38 -9.56 -2.49
C TYR A 58 4.57 -10.51 -2.66
N SER A 59 5.65 -10.21 -1.94
CA SER A 59 6.82 -11.08 -1.83
C SER A 59 6.44 -12.44 -1.24
N ASP A 60 7.17 -13.47 -1.67
CA ASP A 60 6.94 -14.83 -1.20
C ASP A 60 7.24 -14.99 0.29
N THR A 61 6.18 -15.16 1.08
CA THR A 61 6.18 -15.18 2.55
C THR A 61 5.06 -16.09 3.04
N ALA A 62 5.16 -16.57 4.28
CA ALA A 62 4.10 -17.36 4.90
C ALA A 62 2.79 -16.54 5.03
N GLU A 63 2.90 -15.24 5.30
CA GLU A 63 1.79 -14.29 5.38
C GLU A 63 1.07 -14.15 4.03
N ARG A 64 1.83 -14.05 2.92
CA ARG A 64 1.26 -14.06 1.57
C ARG A 64 0.51 -15.37 1.29
N ALA A 65 1.14 -16.50 1.59
CA ALA A 65 0.56 -17.83 1.36
C ALA A 65 -0.73 -18.03 2.16
N ALA A 66 -0.78 -17.59 3.42
CA ALA A 66 -1.96 -17.68 4.26
C ALA A 66 -3.14 -16.85 3.71
N LEU A 67 -2.88 -15.63 3.23
CA LEU A 67 -3.93 -14.80 2.62
C LEU A 67 -4.44 -15.39 1.31
N GLN A 68 -3.55 -15.83 0.42
CA GLN A 68 -3.98 -16.46 -0.83
C GLN A 68 -4.73 -17.77 -0.55
N GLY A 69 -4.26 -18.60 0.39
CA GLY A 69 -4.93 -19.82 0.78
C GLY A 69 -6.34 -19.59 1.32
N TRP A 70 -6.59 -18.47 2.00
CA TRP A 70 -7.96 -18.08 2.37
C TRP A 70 -8.81 -17.78 1.12
N VAL A 71 -8.28 -16.99 0.17
CA VAL A 71 -9.00 -16.68 -1.08
C VAL A 71 -9.32 -17.94 -1.88
N ASP A 72 -8.36 -18.86 -2.01
CA ASP A 72 -8.49 -20.08 -2.79
C ASP A 72 -9.49 -21.06 -2.17
N SER A 73 -9.54 -21.12 -0.83
CA SER A 73 -10.51 -21.97 -0.09
C SER A 73 -11.92 -21.37 0.01
N HIS A 74 -12.12 -20.12 -0.41
CA HIS A 74 -13.42 -19.44 -0.37
C HIS A 74 -13.82 -18.92 -1.77
N PRO A 75 -14.00 -19.82 -2.76
CA PRO A 75 -14.27 -19.42 -4.14
C PRO A 75 -15.56 -18.59 -4.27
N ASP A 76 -16.55 -18.86 -3.42
CA ASP A 76 -17.85 -18.20 -3.42
C ASP A 76 -17.82 -16.77 -2.83
N ALA A 77 -16.75 -16.40 -2.12
CA ALA A 77 -16.59 -15.08 -1.53
C ALA A 77 -16.24 -14.04 -2.61
N ILE A 78 -17.22 -13.59 -3.39
CA ILE A 78 -17.00 -12.74 -4.58
C ILE A 78 -17.17 -11.24 -4.28
N ARG A 79 -17.67 -10.88 -3.10
CA ARG A 79 -17.95 -9.49 -2.72
C ARG A 79 -16.82 -8.90 -1.91
N ARG A 80 -16.43 -7.65 -2.21
CA ARG A 80 -15.35 -6.92 -1.49
C ARG A 80 -15.48 -6.99 0.04
N PRO A 81 -16.64 -6.70 0.67
CA PRO A 81 -16.74 -6.74 2.13
C PRO A 81 -16.54 -8.14 2.72
N GLU A 82 -16.90 -9.18 1.98
CA GLU A 82 -16.75 -10.57 2.41
C GLU A 82 -15.30 -10.99 2.39
N ILE A 83 -14.61 -10.71 1.27
CA ILE A 83 -13.17 -10.94 1.13
C ILE A 83 -12.41 -10.17 2.21
N ALA A 84 -12.72 -8.88 2.39
CA ALA A 84 -12.06 -8.05 3.40
C ALA A 84 -12.22 -8.62 4.82
N ARG A 85 -13.41 -9.09 5.20
CA ARG A 85 -13.61 -9.75 6.50
C ARG A 85 -12.78 -11.03 6.64
N GLY A 86 -12.70 -11.83 5.59
CA GLY A 86 -11.88 -13.04 5.54
C GLY A 86 -10.41 -12.76 5.79
N LEU A 87 -9.83 -11.87 4.97
CA LEU A 87 -8.44 -11.46 5.08
C LEU A 87 -8.15 -10.82 6.44
N ALA A 88 -9.06 -10.00 6.97
CA ALA A 88 -8.89 -9.41 8.30
C ALA A 88 -8.79 -10.46 9.40
N ARG A 89 -9.55 -11.57 9.32
CA ARG A 89 -9.45 -12.69 10.28
C ARG A 89 -8.10 -13.41 10.17
N VAL A 90 -7.58 -13.59 8.96
CA VAL A 90 -6.23 -14.16 8.76
C VAL A 90 -5.17 -13.27 9.43
N MET A 91 -5.25 -11.96 9.23
CA MET A 91 -4.27 -11.00 9.75
C MET A 91 -4.42 -10.69 11.25
N ALA A 92 -5.56 -10.99 11.87
CA ALA A 92 -5.82 -10.70 13.28
C ALA A 92 -4.85 -11.43 14.22
N ASN A 93 -4.32 -12.56 13.79
CA ASN A 93 -3.38 -13.38 14.56
C ASN A 93 -1.91 -13.01 14.34
N TRP A 94 -1.64 -11.95 13.57
CA TRP A 94 -0.27 -11.57 13.25
C TRP A 94 0.29 -10.55 14.23
N ASP A 95 1.57 -10.74 14.58
CA ASP A 95 2.37 -9.72 15.23
C ASP A 95 2.75 -8.58 14.26
N ASP A 96 3.34 -7.52 14.80
CA ASP A 96 3.69 -6.34 14.00
C ASP A 96 4.85 -6.60 13.03
N GLY A 97 5.72 -7.56 13.34
CA GLY A 97 6.79 -7.99 12.44
C GLY A 97 6.24 -8.72 11.21
N GLN A 98 5.30 -9.64 11.41
CA GLN A 98 4.55 -10.34 10.35
C GLN A 98 3.82 -9.36 9.45
N LYS A 99 3.07 -8.42 10.04
CA LYS A 99 2.38 -7.35 9.31
C LYS A 99 3.35 -6.50 8.50
N GLY A 100 4.44 -6.04 9.12
CA GLY A 100 5.45 -5.20 8.48
C GLY A 100 6.21 -5.89 7.35
N ARG A 101 6.44 -7.21 7.44
CA ARG A 101 7.04 -8.01 6.36
C ARG A 101 6.13 -8.11 5.14
N LEU A 102 4.82 -8.25 5.35
CA LEU A 102 3.87 -8.31 4.25
C LEU A 102 3.71 -6.94 3.57
N SER A 103 3.52 -5.87 4.35
CA SER A 103 3.31 -4.54 3.81
C SER A 103 3.88 -3.44 4.70
N LYS A 104 4.71 -2.58 4.10
CA LYS A 104 5.24 -1.37 4.75
C LYS A 104 4.16 -0.34 5.11
N HIS A 105 2.94 -0.48 4.59
CA HIS A 105 1.80 0.29 5.10
C HIS A 105 1.44 -0.08 6.54
N PHE A 106 1.65 -1.30 7.00
CA PHE A 106 1.38 -1.63 8.41
C PHE A 106 2.34 -0.93 9.37
N SER A 107 3.63 -0.89 9.01
CA SER A 107 4.67 -0.23 9.80
C SER A 107 4.66 1.30 9.68
N GLY A 108 3.85 1.88 8.78
CA GLY A 108 3.84 3.32 8.53
C GLY A 108 5.07 3.81 7.75
N GLN A 109 5.80 2.89 7.13
CA GLN A 109 7.00 3.16 6.32
C GLN A 109 6.69 3.19 4.83
N ALA A 110 5.42 3.39 4.45
CA ALA A 110 5.02 3.57 3.07
C ALA A 110 3.86 4.53 2.93
N PHE A 111 3.85 5.25 1.81
CA PHE A 111 2.74 6.07 1.36
C PHE A 111 2.51 5.91 -0.14
N ASP A 112 1.27 6.16 -0.55
CA ASP A 112 0.89 6.19 -1.96
C ASP A 112 0.53 7.62 -2.37
N VAL A 113 0.97 8.03 -3.55
CA VAL A 113 0.62 9.30 -4.19
C VAL A 113 -0.28 9.03 -5.38
N ARG A 114 -1.31 9.87 -5.58
CA ARG A 114 -2.16 9.83 -6.76
C ARG A 114 -1.33 10.12 -8.02
N PRO A 115 -1.24 9.19 -8.98
CA PRO A 115 -0.49 9.42 -10.20
C PRO A 115 -1.10 10.57 -11.02
N LEU A 116 -0.26 11.53 -11.42
CA LEU A 116 -0.65 12.63 -12.30
C LEU A 116 -0.23 12.34 -13.74
N VAL A 117 -0.72 11.23 -14.33
CA VAL A 117 -0.20 10.66 -15.59
C VAL A 117 -0.19 11.62 -16.79
N ASN A 118 -1.10 12.61 -16.82
CA ASN A 118 -1.21 13.59 -17.89
C ASN A 118 -0.68 14.99 -17.48
N SER A 119 -0.01 15.09 -16.33
CA SER A 119 0.53 16.36 -15.84
C SER A 119 1.99 16.53 -16.28
N PRO A 120 2.40 17.72 -16.74
CA PRO A 120 3.81 18.01 -16.99
C PRO A 120 4.67 17.90 -15.71
N ALA A 121 4.05 18.02 -14.52
CA ALA A 121 4.75 17.87 -13.24
C ALA A 121 5.11 16.41 -12.90
N ALA A 122 4.57 15.41 -13.61
CA ALA A 122 4.71 14.01 -13.24
C ALA A 122 6.17 13.55 -13.16
N SER A 123 6.99 13.93 -14.14
CA SER A 123 8.41 13.56 -14.17
C SER A 123 9.17 14.19 -13.00
N ALA A 124 8.88 15.45 -12.66
CA ALA A 124 9.52 16.15 -11.54
C ALA A 124 9.13 15.53 -10.19
N ILE A 125 7.85 15.15 -10.00
CA ILE A 125 7.37 14.50 -8.78
C ILE A 125 8.03 13.13 -8.61
N LYS A 126 8.07 12.31 -9.66
CA LYS A 126 8.73 11.00 -9.61
C LYS A 126 10.23 11.12 -9.35
N ALA A 127 10.88 12.13 -9.92
CA ALA A 127 12.30 12.41 -9.65
C ALA A 127 12.51 12.80 -8.18
N GLU A 128 11.63 13.63 -7.61
CA GLU A 128 11.69 13.98 -6.19
C GLU A 128 11.46 12.76 -5.29
N ILE A 129 10.46 11.91 -5.59
CA ILE A 129 10.20 10.69 -4.83
C ILE A 129 11.45 9.80 -4.81
N ARG A 130 12.11 9.62 -5.96
CA ARG A 130 13.36 8.84 -6.07
C ARG A 130 14.53 9.43 -5.29
N ALA A 131 14.49 10.72 -5.01
CA ALA A 131 15.53 11.44 -4.29
C ALA A 131 15.22 11.60 -2.78
N LEU A 132 14.15 10.97 -2.28
CA LEU A 132 13.82 11.01 -0.86
C LEU A 132 14.82 10.17 -0.04
N ASP A 133 15.32 10.76 1.04
CA ASP A 133 16.25 10.08 1.94
C ASP A 133 15.59 8.86 2.59
N GLY A 134 16.32 7.74 2.62
CA GLY A 134 15.83 6.48 3.20
C GLY A 134 14.81 5.71 2.33
N LEU A 135 14.53 6.17 1.11
CA LEU A 135 13.71 5.43 0.16
C LEU A 135 14.38 4.10 -0.19
N VAL A 136 13.64 3.01 -0.05
CA VAL A 136 14.10 1.66 -0.42
C VAL A 136 13.56 1.25 -1.78
N LYS A 137 12.33 1.64 -2.11
CA LYS A 137 11.71 1.27 -3.38
C LYS A 137 10.62 2.26 -3.75
N PHE A 138 10.59 2.58 -5.03
CA PHE A 138 9.51 3.33 -5.66
C PHE A 138 8.90 2.49 -6.78
N LEU A 139 7.60 2.26 -6.72
CA LEU A 139 6.84 1.61 -7.78
C LEU A 139 5.94 2.64 -8.45
N GLU A 140 5.91 2.63 -9.78
CA GLU A 140 4.94 3.39 -10.57
C GLU A 140 3.73 2.54 -11.01
N LYS A 141 3.87 1.22 -10.85
CA LYS A 141 2.84 0.22 -11.09
C LYS A 141 2.91 -0.87 -10.04
N GLU A 142 1.76 -1.30 -9.54
CA GLU A 142 1.64 -2.38 -8.56
C GLU A 142 0.41 -3.24 -8.91
N GLY A 143 0.57 -4.56 -9.00
CA GLY A 143 -0.54 -5.48 -9.30
C GLY A 143 -1.25 -5.22 -10.63
N GLY A 144 -0.61 -4.50 -11.57
CA GLY A 144 -1.19 -4.06 -12.85
C GLY A 144 -1.86 -2.68 -12.83
N LEU A 145 -1.89 -1.99 -11.69
CA LEU A 145 -2.47 -0.66 -11.54
C LEU A 145 -1.38 0.41 -11.54
N VAL A 146 -1.65 1.58 -12.13
CA VAL A 146 -0.77 2.75 -11.99
C VAL A 146 -0.95 3.30 -10.58
N ARG A 147 0.11 3.19 -9.76
CA ARG A 147 0.15 3.66 -8.37
C ARG A 147 1.56 4.14 -8.10
N TRP A 148 1.72 5.30 -7.47
CA TRP A 148 3.02 5.79 -7.06
C TRP A 148 3.23 5.43 -5.60
N HIS A 149 3.86 4.28 -5.38
CA HIS A 149 4.09 3.71 -4.06
C HIS A 149 5.54 3.92 -3.64
N ALA A 150 5.75 4.66 -2.56
CA ALA A 150 7.06 4.87 -1.96
C ALA A 150 7.15 4.09 -0.64
N GLN A 151 8.16 3.23 -0.52
CA GLN A 151 8.46 2.54 0.73
C GLN A 151 9.88 2.82 1.22
N PHE A 152 10.02 2.81 2.55
CA PHE A 152 11.20 3.16 3.31
C PHE A 152 11.63 1.97 4.20
N ALA A 153 12.88 1.99 4.66
CA ALA A 153 13.45 0.95 5.53
C ALA A 153 12.77 0.94 6.89
#